data_AF-A0A926Z5W7-F1
#
_entry.id   AF-A0A926Z5W7-F1
#
_cell.length_a   1.000
_cell.length_b   1.000
_cell.length_c   1.000
_cell.angle_alpha   90.00
_cell.angle_beta   90.00
_cell.angle_gamma   90.00
#
_symmetry.space_group_name_H-M   'P 1'
#
loop_
_entity.id
_entity.type
_entity.pdbx_description
1 polymer ?
#
loop_
_entity_poly.entity_id
_entity_poly.type
_entity_poly.pdbx_seq_one_letter_code
_entity_poly.pdbx_strand_id
1 'polypeptide(L)'
;MKSSQIRIYNRNECITFRKTKEAFGGLSNMAGGYNLKINSVKILTSEALYQACRFPHLPDVQKLIIAQNSPMTAKMKSKPYRDQSRPDWDQVRVNIMRWCLRVKLVQNWEKFGQLLLQTGDKPIVEDSSKDDFWGAIPTEDNQLVGANVLGRILMELREHLKQGASCLEIVKIPNIPNFDLFNQPIENILVNKNLINSFKVQESELTTPDLPFMDNQNIEYQQEDSMIFHEHKINGDILENQQEKFNIVQKENNENTLTVNTEINENLDQEDKEKEDNIFEDWVLPKLEKILQTPLAVENILEHLKTVNKKQLQDWLKIAVESGKVIKLEKPVRYIWYSTSKYKYVSQKPRVNKPRTTAKTSSQSVIKSKLNVNEEITQLSLI
;
A
#
# COMPACT_ATOMS: atom_id res chain seq x y z
N MET A 1 -2.19 32.06 -2.84
CA MET A 1 -1.26 31.67 -1.76
C MET A 1 -0.57 32.94 -1.25
N LYS A 2 -0.25 33.04 0.05
CA LYS A 2 0.53 34.19 0.55
C LYS A 2 1.92 34.16 -0.11
N SER A 3 2.41 35.30 -0.60
CA SER A 3 3.72 35.43 -1.29
C SER A 3 4.91 34.94 -0.47
N SER A 4 4.76 34.78 0.85
CA SER A 4 5.84 34.37 1.77
C SER A 4 6.19 32.89 1.72
N GLN A 5 5.42 32.04 1.03
CA GLN A 5 5.68 30.60 0.98
C GLN A 5 6.42 30.13 -0.29
N ILE A 6 6.42 30.94 -1.35
CA ILE A 6 7.08 30.60 -2.62
C ILE A 6 8.59 30.80 -2.47
N ARG A 7 9.37 29.84 -2.97
CA ARG A 7 10.83 29.90 -3.02
C ARG A 7 11.31 29.69 -4.44
N ILE A 8 12.52 30.21 -4.71
CA ILE A 8 13.24 30.01 -5.96
C ILE A 8 14.42 29.08 -5.63
N TYR A 9 14.59 28.05 -6.45
CA TYR A 9 15.63 27.04 -6.30
C TYR A 9 16.48 27.00 -7.57
N ASN A 10 17.81 27.08 -7.43
CA ASN A 10 18.72 26.82 -8.53
C ASN A 10 18.78 25.30 -8.78
N ARG A 11 18.40 24.84 -9.98
CA ARG A 11 18.30 23.40 -10.29
C ARG A 11 19.62 22.66 -10.06
N ASN A 12 20.76 23.31 -10.32
CA ASN A 12 22.09 22.70 -10.21
C ASN A 12 22.55 22.50 -8.75
N GLU A 13 21.94 23.22 -7.81
CA GLU A 13 22.26 23.17 -6.38
C GLU A 13 21.30 22.26 -5.60
N CYS A 14 20.29 21.70 -6.28
CA CYS A 14 19.24 20.89 -5.68
C CYS A 14 19.35 19.41 -6.05
N ILE A 15 18.78 18.55 -5.22
CA ILE A 15 18.34 17.21 -5.62
C ILE A 15 16.91 17.33 -6.14
N THR A 16 16.74 17.15 -7.45
CA THR A 16 15.43 17.19 -8.09
C THR A 16 14.91 15.79 -8.38
N PHE A 17 13.61 15.57 -8.19
CA PHE A 17 12.95 14.35 -8.67
C PHE A 17 11.65 14.69 -9.39
N ARG A 18 11.36 13.96 -10.47
CA ARG A 18 10.13 14.10 -11.25
C ARG A 18 9.44 12.76 -11.49
N LYS A 19 10.22 11.72 -11.81
CA LYS A 19 9.68 10.38 -12.06
C LYS A 19 10.11 9.42 -10.96
N THR A 20 9.23 8.50 -10.61
CA THR A 20 9.43 7.55 -9.51
C THR A 20 10.52 6.50 -9.77
N LYS A 21 10.95 6.34 -11.04
CA LYS A 21 11.99 5.38 -11.45
C LYS A 21 13.38 6.01 -11.63
N GLU A 22 13.52 7.31 -11.44
CA GLU A 22 14.83 7.99 -11.48
C GLU A 22 15.61 7.76 -10.18
N ALA A 23 16.90 8.14 -10.14
CA ALA A 23 17.80 7.89 -9.01
C ALA A 23 17.20 8.34 -7.66
N PHE A 24 16.60 9.53 -7.62
CA PHE A 24 15.91 10.07 -6.44
C PHE A 24 14.38 9.91 -6.52
N GLY A 25 13.87 9.11 -7.46
CA GLY A 25 12.43 8.90 -7.66
C GLY A 25 11.72 8.30 -6.44
N GLY A 26 12.48 7.59 -5.59
CA GLY A 26 12.00 7.09 -4.31
C GLY A 26 11.58 8.18 -3.32
N LEU A 27 12.01 9.43 -3.48
CA LEU A 27 11.61 10.57 -2.65
C LEU A 27 10.13 10.93 -2.84
N SER A 28 9.56 10.64 -4.01
CA SER A 28 8.15 10.90 -4.28
C SER A 28 7.23 10.10 -3.36
N ASN A 29 6.13 10.71 -2.92
CA ASN A 29 5.06 10.01 -2.21
C ASN A 29 4.30 9.02 -3.12
N MET A 30 4.46 9.14 -4.44
CA MET A 30 3.99 8.20 -5.47
C MET A 30 4.96 7.05 -5.74
N ALA A 31 6.10 6.98 -5.06
CA ALA A 31 7.05 5.89 -5.29
C ALA A 31 6.48 4.55 -4.79
N GLY A 32 6.43 3.55 -5.67
CA GLY A 32 6.13 2.16 -5.29
C GLY A 32 7.33 1.47 -4.65
N GLY A 33 7.09 0.30 -4.05
CA GLY A 33 8.13 -0.48 -3.37
C GLY A 33 8.54 0.08 -2.00
N TYR A 34 7.66 0.89 -1.41
CA TYR A 34 7.73 1.37 -0.03
C TYR A 34 6.39 1.04 0.65
N ASN A 35 6.13 -0.25 0.85
CA ASN A 35 4.87 -0.72 1.39
C ASN A 35 4.70 -0.18 2.82
N LEU A 36 3.45 0.17 3.13
CA LEU A 36 3.03 0.69 4.42
C LEU A 36 2.03 -0.27 5.04
N LYS A 37 1.96 -0.28 6.37
CA LYS A 37 0.97 -1.00 7.17
C LYS A 37 0.41 -0.04 8.21
N ILE A 38 -0.89 0.23 8.14
CA ILE A 38 -1.61 1.03 9.13
C ILE A 38 -2.60 0.11 9.83
N ASN A 39 -2.48 -0.03 11.15
CA ASN A 39 -3.14 -1.08 11.91
C ASN A 39 -2.86 -2.45 11.23
N SER A 40 -3.89 -3.12 10.70
CA SER A 40 -3.76 -4.38 9.95
C SER A 40 -3.84 -4.21 8.43
N VAL A 41 -3.90 -2.99 7.90
CA VAL A 41 -4.15 -2.70 6.48
C VAL A 41 -2.83 -2.45 5.73
N LYS A 42 -2.56 -3.27 4.71
CA LYS A 42 -1.43 -3.08 3.77
C LYS A 42 -1.76 -2.01 2.74
N ILE A 43 -0.85 -1.06 2.53
CA ILE A 43 -1.02 0.07 1.62
C ILE A 43 0.26 0.22 0.79
N LEU A 44 0.13 0.24 -0.53
CA LEU A 44 1.30 0.11 -1.43
C LEU A 44 2.13 1.39 -1.58
N THR A 45 1.55 2.56 -1.29
CA THR A 45 2.21 3.87 -1.46
C THR A 45 1.70 4.90 -0.46
N SER A 46 2.53 5.88 -0.13
CA SER A 46 2.14 7.04 0.68
C SER A 46 1.04 7.87 0.03
N GLU A 47 1.00 7.98 -1.31
CA GLU A 47 -0.11 8.63 -2.01
C GLU A 47 -1.45 7.93 -1.74
N ALA A 48 -1.51 6.59 -1.78
CA ALA A 48 -2.75 5.86 -1.51
C ALA A 48 -3.25 6.11 -0.08
N LEU A 49 -2.34 6.08 0.90
CA LEU A 49 -2.65 6.42 2.29
C LEU A 49 -3.16 7.86 2.42
N TYR A 50 -2.44 8.82 1.84
CA TYR A 50 -2.80 10.24 1.85
C TYR A 50 -4.20 10.49 1.25
N GLN A 51 -4.52 9.84 0.13
CA GLN A 51 -5.84 9.95 -0.49
C GLN A 51 -6.93 9.27 0.35
N ALA A 52 -6.64 8.18 1.05
CA ALA A 52 -7.60 7.54 1.95
C ALA A 52 -7.90 8.41 3.19
N CYS A 53 -6.88 9.03 3.79
CA CYS A 53 -7.04 9.94 4.93
C CYS A 53 -7.89 11.19 4.63
N ARG A 54 -8.15 11.48 3.35
CA ARG A 54 -9.04 12.56 2.91
C ARG A 54 -10.52 12.30 3.22
N PHE A 55 -10.90 11.03 3.38
CA PHE A 55 -12.29 10.60 3.54
C PHE A 55 -12.49 9.71 4.77
N PRO A 56 -12.23 10.21 5.99
CA PRO A 56 -12.37 9.40 7.20
C PRO A 56 -13.78 8.87 7.44
N HIS A 57 -14.80 9.57 6.93
CA HIS A 57 -16.22 9.21 7.06
C HIS A 57 -16.74 8.31 5.93
N LEU A 58 -15.92 7.97 4.92
CA LEU A 58 -16.31 7.14 3.76
C LEU A 58 -15.41 5.90 3.65
N PRO A 59 -15.61 4.88 4.50
CA PRO A 59 -14.75 3.69 4.52
C PRO A 59 -14.72 2.96 3.17
N ASP A 60 -15.81 2.97 2.40
CA ASP A 60 -15.86 2.34 1.09
C ASP A 60 -14.99 3.08 0.05
N VAL A 61 -14.90 4.41 0.15
CA VAL A 61 -14.00 5.21 -0.69
C VAL A 61 -12.54 4.95 -0.30
N GLN A 62 -12.25 4.86 1.00
CA GLN A 62 -10.92 4.49 1.47
C GLN A 62 -10.50 3.12 0.94
N LYS A 63 -11.39 2.10 1.03
CA LYS A 63 -11.14 0.75 0.51
C LYS A 63 -10.90 0.77 -0.99
N LEU A 64 -11.72 1.53 -1.73
CA LEU A 64 -11.56 1.71 -3.17
C LEU A 64 -10.19 2.29 -3.55
N ILE A 65 -9.71 3.28 -2.80
CA ILE A 65 -8.41 3.93 -3.03
C ILE A 65 -7.26 2.96 -2.71
N ILE A 66 -7.32 2.29 -1.56
CA ILE A 66 -6.25 1.40 -1.07
C ILE A 66 -6.11 0.14 -1.94
N ALA A 67 -7.21 -0.36 -2.51
CA ALA A 67 -7.20 -1.52 -3.40
C ALA A 67 -6.46 -1.29 -4.74
N GLN A 68 -5.99 -0.06 -5.02
CA GLN A 68 -5.32 0.25 -6.28
C GLN A 68 -3.81 -0.03 -6.22
N ASN A 69 -3.33 -0.83 -7.18
CA ASN A 69 -1.90 -1.14 -7.31
C ASN A 69 -1.02 0.04 -7.73
N SER A 70 -1.62 1.05 -8.37
CA SER A 70 -0.90 2.24 -8.84
C SER A 70 -1.31 3.46 -8.03
N PRO A 71 -0.35 4.27 -7.54
CA PRO A 71 -0.64 5.50 -6.80
C PRO A 71 -1.39 6.52 -7.66
N MET A 72 -1.11 6.55 -8.97
CA MET A 72 -1.86 7.39 -9.90
C MET A 72 -3.33 6.93 -9.96
N THR A 73 -3.58 5.62 -9.99
CA THR A 73 -4.94 5.08 -9.98
C THR A 73 -5.64 5.34 -8.65
N ALA A 74 -4.95 5.20 -7.52
CA ALA A 74 -5.46 5.56 -6.19
C ALA A 74 -5.93 7.03 -6.17
N LYS A 75 -5.09 7.96 -6.65
CA LYS A 75 -5.44 9.38 -6.81
C LYS A 75 -6.56 9.62 -7.81
N MET A 76 -6.66 8.84 -8.88
CA MET A 76 -7.78 8.97 -9.82
C MET A 76 -9.09 8.49 -9.20
N LYS A 77 -9.07 7.41 -8.41
CA LYS A 77 -10.26 6.89 -7.73
C LYS A 77 -10.74 7.83 -6.61
N SER A 78 -9.87 8.63 -6.03
CA SER A 78 -10.26 9.67 -5.06
C SER A 78 -10.92 10.90 -5.70
N LYS A 79 -10.62 11.22 -6.98
CA LYS A 79 -11.08 12.45 -7.65
C LYS A 79 -12.61 12.64 -7.65
N PRO A 80 -13.44 11.65 -7.99
CA PRO A 80 -14.90 11.81 -8.02
C PRO A 80 -15.54 12.12 -6.67
N TYR A 81 -14.84 11.85 -5.57
CA TYR A 81 -15.34 12.06 -4.21
C TYR A 81 -14.82 13.34 -3.56
N ARG A 82 -14.06 14.17 -4.28
CA ARG A 82 -13.40 15.36 -3.69
C ARG A 82 -14.36 16.35 -3.05
N ASP A 83 -15.60 16.45 -3.54
CA ASP A 83 -16.62 17.32 -2.93
C ASP A 83 -17.11 16.80 -1.58
N GLN A 84 -16.80 15.55 -1.26
CA GLN A 84 -17.03 14.88 0.03
C GLN A 84 -15.73 14.76 0.84
N SER A 85 -14.73 15.61 0.59
CA SER A 85 -13.54 15.65 1.45
C SER A 85 -13.94 16.01 2.87
N ARG A 86 -13.14 15.57 3.86
CA ARG A 86 -13.22 16.13 5.22
C ARG A 86 -13.22 17.68 5.17
N PRO A 87 -14.04 18.37 5.99
CA PRO A 87 -14.26 19.81 5.87
C PRO A 87 -13.01 20.65 6.17
N ASP A 88 -12.10 20.12 6.96
CA ASP A 88 -10.81 20.70 7.35
C ASP A 88 -9.66 20.31 6.38
N TRP A 89 -9.94 19.67 5.24
CA TRP A 89 -8.93 19.07 4.37
C TRP A 89 -7.77 20.02 4.02
N ASP A 90 -8.08 21.24 3.59
CA ASP A 90 -7.04 22.19 3.20
C ASP A 90 -6.16 22.66 4.37
N GLN A 91 -6.68 22.59 5.60
CA GLN A 91 -5.95 22.92 6.83
C GLN A 91 -5.04 21.75 7.23
N VAL A 92 -5.52 20.51 7.10
CA VAL A 92 -4.82 19.32 7.62
C VAL A 92 -3.95 18.58 6.61
N ARG A 93 -4.12 18.82 5.30
CA ARG A 93 -3.44 18.06 4.23
C ARG A 93 -1.92 18.01 4.36
N VAL A 94 -1.30 19.09 4.83
CA VAL A 94 0.17 19.14 5.05
C VAL A 94 0.58 18.22 6.20
N ASN A 95 -0.17 18.24 7.30
CA ASN A 95 0.09 17.39 8.46
C ASN A 95 -0.14 15.91 8.13
N ILE A 96 -1.18 15.60 7.35
CA ILE A 96 -1.43 14.23 6.87
C ILE A 96 -0.30 13.75 5.96
N MET A 97 0.16 14.56 5.00
CA MET A 97 1.29 14.17 4.13
C MET A 97 2.58 13.98 4.93
N ARG A 98 2.88 14.89 5.86
CA ARG A 98 4.03 14.76 6.78
C ARG A 98 3.96 13.45 7.55
N TRP A 99 2.81 13.12 8.11
CA TRP A 99 2.60 11.84 8.78
C TRP A 99 2.79 10.65 7.83
N CYS A 100 2.22 10.67 6.61
CA CYS A 100 2.39 9.60 5.63
C CYS A 100 3.86 9.33 5.26
N LEU A 101 4.67 10.39 5.14
CA LEU A 101 6.11 10.27 4.87
C LEU A 101 6.90 9.80 6.09
N ARG A 102 6.49 10.16 7.31
CA ARG A 102 7.04 9.58 8.55
C ARG A 102 6.78 8.07 8.60
N VAL A 103 5.55 7.64 8.32
CA VAL A 103 5.21 6.20 8.21
C VAL A 103 6.09 5.51 7.16
N LYS A 104 6.23 6.12 5.98
CA LYS A 104 7.08 5.60 4.91
C LYS A 104 8.51 5.39 5.39
N LEU A 105 9.07 6.38 6.09
CA LEU A 105 10.41 6.30 6.65
C LEU A 105 10.55 5.18 7.67
N VAL A 106 9.72 5.15 8.71
CA VAL A 106 9.92 4.19 9.80
C VAL A 106 9.70 2.74 9.38
N GLN A 107 8.84 2.49 8.39
CA GLN A 107 8.58 1.14 7.88
C GLN A 107 9.51 0.73 6.73
N ASN A 108 10.25 1.68 6.15
CA ASN A 108 11.23 1.42 5.10
C ASN A 108 12.58 2.06 5.48
N TRP A 109 12.98 1.84 6.74
CA TRP A 109 14.04 2.58 7.41
C TRP A 109 15.36 2.60 6.64
N GLU A 110 15.86 1.42 6.27
CA GLU A 110 17.12 1.31 5.53
C GLU A 110 17.01 1.95 4.13
N LYS A 111 16.07 1.47 3.32
CA LYS A 111 15.93 1.88 1.92
C LYS A 111 15.60 3.36 1.75
N PHE A 112 14.62 3.86 2.49
CA PHE A 112 14.18 5.25 2.37
C PHE A 112 15.06 6.21 3.19
N GLY A 113 15.55 5.78 4.35
CA GLY A 113 16.48 6.55 5.17
C GLY A 113 17.81 6.79 4.45
N GLN A 114 18.41 5.75 3.86
CA GLN A 114 19.63 5.91 3.03
C GLN A 114 19.38 6.87 1.86
N LEU A 115 18.23 6.75 1.18
CA LEU A 115 17.89 7.65 0.07
C LEU A 115 17.81 9.11 0.51
N LEU A 116 17.24 9.38 1.69
CA LEU A 116 17.19 10.74 2.27
C LEU A 116 18.60 11.25 2.60
N LEU A 117 19.44 10.43 3.24
CA LEU A 117 20.81 10.82 3.62
C LEU A 117 21.71 11.04 2.40
N GLN A 118 21.52 10.27 1.31
CA GLN A 118 22.24 10.46 0.04
C GLN A 118 22.02 11.84 -0.59
N THR A 119 20.98 12.57 -0.18
CA THR A 119 20.77 13.95 -0.66
C THR A 119 21.74 14.97 -0.03
N GLY A 120 22.50 14.57 1.00
CA GLY A 120 23.43 15.45 1.70
C GLY A 120 22.70 16.64 2.32
N ASP A 121 23.27 17.84 2.17
CA ASP A 121 22.64 19.09 2.62
C ASP A 121 21.88 19.83 1.51
N LYS A 122 21.88 19.28 0.28
CA LYS A 122 21.23 19.93 -0.85
C LYS A 122 19.72 20.03 -0.65
N PRO A 123 19.06 21.11 -1.12
CA PRO A 123 17.61 21.18 -1.13
C PRO A 123 16.99 20.04 -1.94
N ILE A 124 15.96 19.41 -1.39
CA ILE A 124 15.15 18.41 -2.10
C ILE A 124 13.99 19.13 -2.77
N VAL A 125 13.82 18.99 -4.09
CA VAL A 125 12.80 19.69 -4.86
C VAL A 125 12.03 18.74 -5.78
N GLU A 126 10.70 18.71 -5.67
CA GLU A 126 9.86 18.02 -6.65
C GLU A 126 9.73 18.90 -7.90
N ASP A 127 10.27 18.43 -9.03
CA ASP A 127 10.16 19.10 -10.34
C ASP A 127 8.78 18.81 -10.94
N SER A 128 7.88 19.76 -10.77
CA SER A 128 6.48 19.66 -11.16
C SER A 128 6.20 20.45 -12.43
N SER A 129 5.34 19.92 -13.31
CA SER A 129 4.93 20.67 -14.49
C SER A 129 3.86 21.73 -14.22
N LYS A 130 3.18 21.67 -13.06
CA LYS A 130 1.99 22.51 -12.79
C LYS A 130 1.62 22.72 -11.32
N ASP A 131 2.23 21.97 -10.41
CA ASP A 131 1.93 22.02 -8.98
C ASP A 131 3.06 22.77 -8.28
N ASP A 132 2.84 24.05 -8.04
CA ASP A 132 3.73 24.96 -7.33
C ASP A 132 3.54 24.91 -5.81
N PHE A 133 2.61 24.10 -5.30
CA PHE A 133 2.39 23.92 -3.87
C PHE A 133 3.24 22.79 -3.31
N TRP A 134 3.03 21.57 -3.82
CA TRP A 134 3.75 20.39 -3.35
C TRP A 134 5.17 20.35 -3.90
N GLY A 135 5.35 20.81 -5.15
CA GLY A 135 6.63 20.92 -5.82
C GLY A 135 6.97 22.34 -6.24
N ALA A 136 7.81 22.45 -7.26
CA ALA A 136 8.21 23.69 -7.91
C ALA A 136 8.21 23.51 -9.43
N ILE A 137 7.87 24.58 -10.15
CA ILE A 137 7.73 24.61 -11.60
C ILE A 137 9.02 25.18 -12.23
N PRO A 138 9.57 24.54 -13.28
CA PRO A 138 10.75 25.05 -13.95
C PRO A 138 10.50 26.38 -14.67
N THR A 139 11.49 27.27 -14.62
CA THR A 139 11.57 28.49 -15.45
C THR A 139 12.61 28.31 -16.56
N GLU A 140 12.66 29.26 -17.50
CA GLU A 140 13.63 29.26 -18.61
C GLU A 140 15.07 29.41 -18.11
N ASP A 141 15.29 30.09 -16.97
CA ASP A 141 16.60 30.40 -16.39
C ASP A 141 17.20 29.27 -15.54
N ASN A 142 16.84 28.01 -15.81
CA ASN A 142 17.28 26.84 -15.03
C ASN A 142 16.94 26.92 -13.52
N GLN A 143 15.89 27.66 -13.17
CA GLN A 143 15.37 27.74 -11.81
C GLN A 143 14.09 26.91 -11.67
N LEU A 144 13.73 26.64 -10.42
CA LEU A 144 12.49 25.99 -10.00
C LEU A 144 11.78 26.92 -9.02
N VAL A 145 10.52 27.28 -9.29
CA VAL A 145 9.75 28.22 -8.47
C VAL A 145 8.51 27.53 -7.90
N GLY A 146 8.35 27.57 -6.58
CA GLY A 146 7.20 27.00 -5.89
C GLY A 146 7.40 26.93 -4.37
N ALA A 147 6.35 26.58 -3.64
CA ALA A 147 6.42 26.37 -2.21
C ALA A 147 7.17 25.07 -1.85
N ASN A 148 7.16 24.08 -2.74
CA ASN A 148 7.88 22.81 -2.62
C ASN A 148 7.66 22.14 -1.24
N VAL A 149 6.41 22.13 -0.77
CA VAL A 149 6.07 21.64 0.57
C VAL A 149 6.51 20.19 0.77
N LEU A 150 6.41 19.34 -0.26
CA LEU A 150 6.84 17.95 -0.19
C LEU A 150 8.35 17.85 0.05
N GLY A 151 9.14 18.57 -0.74
CA GLY A 151 10.60 18.62 -0.60
C GLY A 151 11.04 19.11 0.78
N ARG A 152 10.35 20.11 1.34
CA ARG A 152 10.65 20.60 2.70
C ARG A 152 10.33 19.59 3.80
N ILE A 153 9.23 18.84 3.68
CA ILE A 153 8.93 17.75 4.61
C ILE A 153 10.03 16.68 4.53
N LEU A 154 10.50 16.33 3.33
CA LEU A 154 11.58 15.35 3.17
C LEU A 154 12.88 15.82 3.82
N MET A 155 13.23 17.11 3.70
CA MET A 155 14.38 17.70 4.38
C MET A 155 14.20 17.67 5.90
N GLU A 156 13.01 17.99 6.43
CA GLU A 156 12.68 17.84 7.85
C GLU A 156 12.96 16.41 8.34
N LEU A 157 12.51 15.39 7.59
CA LEU A 157 12.77 13.98 7.93
C LEU A 157 14.25 13.60 7.87
N ARG A 158 14.99 14.16 6.91
CA ARG A 158 16.43 13.95 6.80
C ARG A 158 17.17 14.50 8.02
N GLU A 159 16.82 15.69 8.49
CA GLU A 159 17.45 16.28 9.67
C GLU A 159 17.12 15.50 10.94
N HIS A 160 15.89 14.99 11.09
CA HIS A 160 15.55 14.07 12.18
C HIS A 160 16.38 12.77 12.13
N LEU A 161 16.66 12.22 10.94
CA LEU A 161 17.53 11.06 10.81
C LEU A 161 18.97 11.35 11.25
N LYS A 162 19.51 12.52 10.89
CA LYS A 162 20.88 12.93 11.27
C LYS A 162 21.03 13.15 12.78
N GLN A 163 20.01 13.74 13.42
CA GLN A 163 20.02 14.05 14.86
C GLN A 163 19.86 12.81 15.77
N GLY A 164 19.62 11.64 15.18
CA GLY A 164 19.45 10.39 15.89
C GLY A 164 17.97 10.01 16.06
N ALA A 165 17.76 8.70 16.11
CA ALA A 165 16.45 8.10 15.87
C ALA A 165 15.52 8.06 17.11
N SER A 166 15.90 8.70 18.22
CA SER A 166 15.05 8.86 19.41
C SER A 166 13.76 9.63 19.10
N CYS A 167 13.83 10.64 18.22
CA CYS A 167 12.66 11.39 17.76
C CYS A 167 11.73 10.58 16.82
N LEU A 168 12.14 9.38 16.43
CA LEU A 168 11.44 8.50 15.48
C LEU A 168 10.99 7.18 16.13
N GLU A 169 11.15 6.99 17.44
CA GLU A 169 10.70 5.79 18.18
C GLU A 169 9.20 5.52 18.05
N ILE A 170 8.40 6.58 17.90
CA ILE A 170 6.95 6.49 17.77
C ILE A 170 6.49 7.48 16.71
N VAL A 171 5.80 6.99 15.68
CA VAL A 171 5.04 7.86 14.79
C VAL A 171 3.68 8.10 15.41
N LYS A 172 3.57 9.22 16.13
CA LYS A 172 2.30 9.67 16.71
C LYS A 172 1.31 10.01 15.62
N ILE A 173 0.04 9.67 15.84
CA ILE A 173 -1.05 10.17 15.01
C ILE A 173 -1.10 11.70 15.09
N PRO A 174 -1.43 12.38 13.98
CA PRO A 174 -1.62 13.82 14.01
C PRO A 174 -2.86 14.16 14.85
N ASN A 175 -2.81 15.28 15.58
CA ASN A 175 -3.95 15.78 16.35
C ASN A 175 -5.01 16.35 15.38
N ILE A 176 -5.76 15.45 14.77
CA ILE A 176 -6.75 15.72 13.73
C ILE A 176 -8.02 14.97 14.12
N PRO A 177 -9.19 15.62 14.19
CA PRO A 177 -10.45 14.94 14.49
C PRO A 177 -10.76 13.85 13.45
N ASN A 178 -11.37 12.74 13.90
CA ASN A 178 -11.81 11.64 13.05
C ASN A 178 -10.69 11.17 12.11
N PHE A 179 -9.55 10.77 12.68
CA PHE A 179 -8.40 10.27 11.93
C PHE A 179 -8.47 8.74 11.82
N ASP A 180 -9.46 8.29 11.06
CA ASP A 180 -9.86 6.89 10.99
C ASP A 180 -9.53 6.26 9.63
N LEU A 181 -9.30 4.94 9.66
CA LEU A 181 -9.16 4.09 8.49
C LEU A 181 -10.17 2.93 8.59
N PHE A 182 -11.06 2.84 7.61
CA PHE A 182 -12.13 1.84 7.56
C PHE A 182 -13.04 1.84 8.81
N ASN A 183 -13.42 3.04 9.28
CA ASN A 183 -14.17 3.28 10.52
C ASN A 183 -13.48 2.79 11.80
N GLN A 184 -12.16 2.59 11.77
CA GLN A 184 -11.36 2.29 12.96
C GLN A 184 -10.35 3.41 13.18
N PRO A 185 -10.14 3.86 14.43
CA PRO A 185 -9.13 4.86 14.72
C PRO A 185 -7.75 4.34 14.31
N ILE A 186 -6.94 5.21 13.70
CA ILE A 186 -5.55 4.88 13.40
C ILE A 186 -4.76 4.88 14.71
N GLU A 187 -3.94 3.86 14.93
CA GLU A 187 -3.08 3.75 16.10
C GLU A 187 -1.71 4.39 15.88
N ASN A 188 -1.02 4.72 16.98
CA ASN A 188 0.39 5.12 16.93
C ASN A 188 1.24 3.96 16.41
N ILE A 189 2.24 4.26 15.58
CA ILE A 189 3.14 3.24 15.05
C ILE A 189 4.40 3.21 15.92
N LEU A 190 4.59 2.09 16.63
CA LEU A 190 5.81 1.83 17.39
C LEU A 190 6.91 1.37 16.44
N VAL A 191 8.11 1.94 16.61
CA VAL A 191 9.28 1.60 15.79
C VAL A 191 10.20 0.68 16.59
N ASN A 192 10.68 -0.37 15.96
CA ASN A 192 11.60 -1.31 16.60
C ASN A 192 12.93 -0.60 16.93
N LYS A 193 13.29 -0.54 18.21
CA LYS A 193 14.53 0.12 18.68
C LYS A 193 15.80 -0.47 18.06
N ASN A 194 15.79 -1.76 17.70
CA ASN A 194 16.92 -2.39 17.02
C ASN A 194 17.09 -1.88 15.58
N LEU A 195 15.99 -1.50 14.92
CA LEU A 195 16.01 -0.90 13.58
C LEU A 195 16.58 0.51 13.63
N ILE A 196 16.18 1.29 14.63
CA ILE A 196 16.66 2.66 14.90
C ILE A 196 18.19 2.67 15.09
N ASN A 197 18.73 1.71 15.84
CA ASN A 197 20.16 1.63 16.15
C ASN A 197 21.04 1.14 14.98
N SER A 198 20.46 0.70 13.86
CA SER A 198 21.24 0.21 12.71
C SER A 198 21.91 1.35 11.92
N PHE A 199 21.40 2.58 12.03
CA PHE A 199 22.08 3.77 11.52
C PHE A 199 22.94 4.37 12.63
N LYS A 200 24.17 3.87 12.77
CA LYS A 200 25.20 4.62 13.50
C LYS A 200 25.62 5.82 12.64
N VAL A 201 24.86 6.92 12.75
CA VAL A 201 25.35 8.23 12.32
C VAL A 201 26.52 8.57 13.26
N GLN A 202 27.70 8.87 12.69
CA GLN A 202 28.83 9.33 13.49
C GLN A 202 28.38 10.57 14.26
N GLU A 203 28.52 10.54 15.59
CA GLU A 203 28.39 11.72 16.44
C GLU A 203 29.53 12.69 16.08
N SER A 204 29.37 13.43 14.98
CA SER A 204 30.26 14.53 14.63
C SER A 204 29.49 15.83 14.81
N GLU A 205 29.88 16.56 15.86
CA GLU A 205 29.62 17.96 16.18
C GLU A 205 28.25 18.50 15.73
N LEU A 206 27.32 18.49 16.69
CA LEU A 206 26.08 19.28 16.69
C LEU A 206 26.41 20.74 16.33
N THR A 207 26.21 21.11 15.08
CA THR A 207 25.93 22.47 14.69
C THR A 207 24.49 22.49 14.24
N THR A 208 23.62 23.15 15.01
CA THR A 208 22.24 23.41 14.63
C THR A 208 22.25 24.44 13.50
N PRO A 209 21.92 24.09 12.25
CA PRO A 209 21.58 25.12 11.29
C PRO A 209 20.20 25.62 11.72
N ASP A 210 20.05 26.93 11.91
CA ASP A 210 18.75 27.61 12.01
C ASP A 210 17.99 27.40 10.70
N LEU A 211 17.40 26.22 10.54
CA LEU A 211 16.36 25.98 9.56
C LEU A 211 15.10 26.58 10.19
N PRO A 212 14.42 27.53 9.52
CA PRO A 212 13.16 28.04 10.02
C PRO A 212 12.23 26.85 10.14
N PHE A 213 11.97 26.46 11.39
CA PHE A 213 10.85 25.61 11.75
C PHE A 213 9.68 26.12 10.93
N MET A 214 8.99 25.22 10.23
CA MET A 214 7.66 25.58 9.76
C MET A 214 6.85 25.83 11.01
N ASP A 215 6.76 27.11 11.36
CA ASP A 215 5.97 27.61 12.45
C ASP A 215 4.59 26.96 12.35
N ASN A 216 4.18 26.29 13.42
CA ASN A 216 2.78 25.99 13.69
C ASN A 216 1.99 27.28 13.99
N GLN A 217 2.48 28.47 13.59
CA GLN A 217 1.81 29.74 13.80
C GLN A 217 0.78 29.99 12.70
N ASN A 218 -0.47 29.83 13.11
CA ASN A 218 -1.54 30.79 12.90
C ASN A 218 -1.82 31.17 11.44
N ILE A 219 -2.67 30.36 10.80
CA ILE A 219 -3.77 30.96 10.05
C ILE A 219 -4.70 31.55 11.11
N GLU A 220 -4.58 32.86 11.30
CA GLU A 220 -5.43 33.68 12.16
C GLU A 220 -6.91 33.50 11.76
N TYR A 221 -7.70 32.89 12.64
CA TYR A 221 -9.14 33.13 12.74
C TYR A 221 -9.38 33.78 14.09
N GLN A 222 -10.07 34.91 14.08
CA GLN A 222 -10.26 35.78 15.24
C GLN A 222 -11.02 35.09 16.39
N GLN A 223 -10.51 35.30 17.62
CA GLN A 223 -11.20 35.56 18.92
C GLN A 223 -12.31 34.58 19.36
N GLU A 224 -12.40 33.97 20.55
CA GLU A 224 -11.97 34.16 21.95
C GLU A 224 -11.76 32.73 22.54
N ASP A 225 -10.89 32.40 23.51
CA ASP A 225 -10.84 32.82 24.91
C ASP A 225 -9.52 32.37 25.56
N SER A 226 -9.11 33.12 26.57
CA SER A 226 -7.85 33.05 27.32
C SER A 226 -7.83 32.10 28.52
N MET A 227 -6.61 31.83 29.03
CA MET A 227 -6.21 31.45 30.41
C MET A 227 -6.15 29.94 30.75
N ILE A 228 -5.15 29.35 31.43
CA ILE A 228 -3.97 29.79 32.21
C ILE A 228 -2.97 28.59 32.26
N PHE A 229 -1.67 28.86 32.20
CA PHE A 229 -0.59 27.90 32.53
C PHE A 229 -0.40 27.82 34.06
N HIS A 230 -0.17 26.61 34.60
CA HIS A 230 0.52 26.42 35.89
C HIS A 230 1.69 25.47 35.68
N GLU A 231 2.91 26.00 35.85
CA GLU A 231 4.14 25.23 36.05
C GLU A 231 4.02 24.39 37.34
N HIS A 232 4.44 23.13 37.29
CA HIS A 232 4.90 22.39 38.47
C HIS A 232 6.25 21.74 38.18
N LYS A 233 7.28 22.21 38.89
CA LYS A 233 8.55 21.50 39.11
C LYS A 233 8.27 20.28 39.98
N ILE A 234 8.85 19.12 39.64
CA ILE A 234 8.99 18.00 40.57
C ILE A 234 10.46 17.56 40.60
N ASN A 235 11.00 17.56 41.83
CA ASN A 235 12.32 17.11 42.25
C ASN A 235 12.46 15.58 42.15
N GLY A 236 13.72 15.14 42.17
CA GLY A 236 14.13 13.74 42.10
C GLY A 236 13.74 12.86 43.29
N ASP A 237 14.22 11.63 43.17
CA ASP A 237 14.03 10.44 44.01
C ASP A 237 12.84 9.57 43.61
N ILE A 238 13.08 8.66 42.64
CA ILE A 238 12.68 7.24 42.57
C ILE A 238 13.42 6.66 41.34
N LEU A 239 14.69 6.29 41.50
CA LEU A 239 15.39 5.48 40.49
C LEU A 239 16.48 4.64 41.15
N GLU A 240 16.09 3.65 41.96
CA GLU A 240 17.08 2.66 42.44
C GLU A 240 16.55 1.24 42.69
N ASN A 241 15.30 0.92 42.33
CA ASN A 241 14.73 -0.42 42.64
C ASN A 241 14.19 -1.22 41.45
N GLN A 242 14.58 -0.87 40.21
CA GLN A 242 14.17 -1.62 39.00
C GLN A 242 15.33 -2.20 38.17
N GLN A 243 16.58 -1.91 38.52
CA GLN A 243 17.77 -2.38 37.78
C GLN A 243 18.16 -3.84 38.12
N GLU A 244 17.80 -4.35 39.32
CA GLU A 244 18.23 -5.68 39.76
C GLU A 244 17.39 -6.85 39.21
N LYS A 245 16.14 -6.62 38.77
CA LYS A 245 15.29 -7.70 38.21
C LYS A 245 15.56 -8.00 36.73
N PHE A 246 16.26 -7.12 36.01
CA PHE A 246 16.50 -7.28 34.57
C PHE A 246 17.71 -8.18 34.23
N ASN A 247 18.68 -8.31 35.14
CA ASN A 247 19.93 -9.04 34.89
C ASN A 247 19.86 -10.55 35.11
N ILE A 248 18.74 -11.08 35.64
CA ILE A 248 18.58 -12.53 35.88
C ILE A 248 18.02 -13.25 34.64
N VAL A 249 17.34 -12.55 33.72
CA VAL A 249 16.65 -13.17 32.57
C VAL A 249 17.53 -13.33 31.32
N GLN A 250 18.73 -12.75 31.30
CA GLN A 250 19.62 -12.70 30.12
C GLN A 250 20.59 -13.89 29.97
N LYS A 251 20.49 -14.94 30.80
CA LYS A 251 21.48 -16.03 30.80
C LYS A 251 21.07 -17.36 30.15
N GLU A 252 19.83 -17.52 29.65
CA GLU A 252 19.35 -18.82 29.14
C GLU A 252 19.04 -18.91 27.63
N ASN A 253 19.14 -17.84 26.84
CA ASN A 253 18.59 -17.84 25.47
C ASN A 253 19.59 -17.96 24.29
N ASN A 254 20.81 -18.43 24.50
CA ASN A 254 21.86 -18.30 23.47
C ASN A 254 22.35 -19.58 22.75
N GLU A 255 21.53 -20.64 22.63
CA GLU A 255 21.95 -21.83 21.85
C GLU A 255 20.98 -22.35 20.75
N ASN A 256 19.83 -21.71 20.48
CA ASN A 256 18.85 -22.25 19.51
C ASN A 256 18.70 -21.48 18.17
N THR A 257 19.59 -20.55 17.83
CA THR A 257 19.32 -19.56 16.76
C THR A 257 19.73 -19.97 15.34
N LEU A 258 20.28 -21.16 15.10
CA LEU A 258 20.83 -21.53 13.79
C LEU A 258 19.95 -22.44 12.92
N THR A 259 18.86 -23.00 13.45
CA THR A 259 17.95 -23.88 12.67
C THR A 259 16.64 -23.20 12.24
N VAL A 260 16.28 -22.04 12.81
CA VAL A 260 14.98 -21.38 12.60
C VAL A 260 14.91 -20.57 11.29
N ASN A 261 16.04 -20.13 10.74
CA ASN A 261 16.06 -19.20 9.58
C ASN A 261 15.61 -19.83 8.25
N THR A 262 15.61 -21.16 8.15
CA THR A 262 15.08 -21.87 6.97
C THR A 262 13.56 -22.04 7.02
N GLU A 263 12.96 -22.13 8.20
CA GLU A 263 11.50 -22.26 8.37
C GLU A 263 10.76 -20.92 8.24
N ILE A 264 11.42 -19.78 8.54
CA ILE A 264 10.81 -18.45 8.43
C ILE A 264 10.55 -18.06 6.96
N ASN A 265 11.42 -18.45 6.03
CA ASN A 265 11.28 -18.08 4.62
C ASN A 265 10.14 -18.83 3.91
N GLU A 266 9.81 -20.06 4.31
CA GLU A 266 8.65 -20.78 3.77
C GLU A 266 7.32 -20.27 4.36
N ASN A 267 7.33 -19.74 5.60
CA ASN A 267 6.16 -19.16 6.26
C ASN A 267 5.76 -17.78 5.69
N LEU A 268 6.72 -16.97 5.23
CA LEU A 268 6.45 -15.65 4.63
C LEU A 268 5.66 -15.74 3.31
N ASP A 269 5.95 -16.75 2.48
CA ASP A 269 5.24 -16.99 1.21
C ASP A 269 3.84 -17.59 1.42
N GLN A 270 3.61 -18.28 2.54
CA GLN A 270 2.28 -18.77 2.94
C GLN A 270 1.42 -17.65 3.54
N GLU A 271 2.00 -16.77 4.37
CA GLU A 271 1.29 -15.62 4.94
C GLU A 271 0.84 -14.59 3.89
N ASP A 272 1.62 -14.38 2.81
CA ASP A 272 1.24 -13.47 1.72
C ASP A 272 0.10 -14.04 0.86
N LYS A 273 -0.04 -15.37 0.75
CA LYS A 273 -1.21 -16.03 0.14
C LYS A 273 -2.44 -15.95 1.02
N GLU A 274 -2.32 -16.23 2.32
CA GLU A 274 -3.43 -16.11 3.28
C GLU A 274 -4.03 -14.69 3.31
N LYS A 275 -3.22 -13.65 3.08
CA LYS A 275 -3.67 -12.24 3.06
C LYS A 275 -4.38 -11.83 1.77
N GLU A 276 -4.02 -12.42 0.62
CA GLU A 276 -4.77 -12.24 -0.64
C GLU A 276 -6.08 -13.04 -0.62
N ASP A 277 -6.04 -14.22 0.00
CA ASP A 277 -7.22 -15.04 0.32
C ASP A 277 -8.19 -14.25 1.23
N ASN A 278 -7.73 -13.47 2.21
CA ASN A 278 -8.62 -12.67 3.07
C ASN A 278 -9.44 -11.60 2.31
N ILE A 279 -8.87 -10.89 1.32
CA ILE A 279 -9.65 -9.91 0.53
C ILE A 279 -10.64 -10.63 -0.39
N PHE A 280 -10.20 -11.73 -0.98
CA PHE A 280 -11.03 -12.54 -1.87
C PHE A 280 -12.19 -13.19 -1.10
N GLU A 281 -11.93 -13.78 0.06
CA GLU A 281 -12.89 -14.43 0.95
C GLU A 281 -13.83 -13.44 1.64
N ASP A 282 -13.33 -12.34 2.20
CA ASP A 282 -14.16 -11.44 3.02
C ASP A 282 -14.99 -10.44 2.19
N TRP A 283 -14.59 -10.17 0.94
CA TRP A 283 -15.23 -9.11 0.14
C TRP A 283 -15.65 -9.55 -1.26
N VAL A 284 -14.78 -10.27 -1.98
CA VAL A 284 -15.08 -10.65 -3.37
C VAL A 284 -16.13 -11.77 -3.40
N LEU A 285 -15.94 -12.82 -2.60
CA LEU A 285 -16.82 -13.98 -2.58
C LEU A 285 -18.26 -13.67 -2.16
N PRO A 286 -18.54 -12.90 -1.09
CA PRO A 286 -19.92 -12.53 -0.74
C PRO A 286 -20.63 -11.75 -1.84
N LYS A 287 -19.88 -10.94 -2.60
CA LYS A 287 -20.42 -10.22 -3.76
C LYS A 287 -20.67 -11.15 -4.94
N LEU A 288 -19.73 -12.05 -5.25
CA LEU A 288 -19.90 -13.05 -6.31
C LEU A 288 -21.07 -13.98 -6.00
N GLU A 289 -21.23 -14.42 -4.76
CA GLU A 289 -22.40 -15.19 -4.32
C GLU A 289 -23.68 -14.44 -4.64
N LYS A 290 -23.80 -13.17 -4.21
CA LYS A 290 -25.01 -12.37 -4.45
C LYS A 290 -25.30 -12.12 -5.95
N ILE A 291 -24.28 -11.99 -6.78
CA ILE A 291 -24.41 -11.64 -8.21
C ILE A 291 -24.63 -12.88 -9.08
N LEU A 292 -23.91 -13.98 -8.83
CA LEU A 292 -23.88 -15.18 -9.67
C LEU A 292 -25.05 -16.14 -9.38
N GLN A 293 -26.23 -15.59 -9.14
CA GLN A 293 -27.48 -16.35 -8.94
C GLN A 293 -27.98 -16.96 -10.26
N THR A 294 -27.59 -16.38 -11.40
CA THR A 294 -27.81 -16.91 -12.75
C THR A 294 -26.48 -16.94 -13.53
N PRO A 295 -26.37 -17.71 -14.64
CA PRO A 295 -25.14 -17.74 -15.43
C PRO A 295 -24.83 -16.38 -16.09
N LEU A 296 -23.72 -15.75 -15.72
CA LEU A 296 -23.32 -14.42 -16.20
C LEU A 296 -21.98 -14.43 -16.94
N ALA A 297 -21.84 -13.58 -17.96
CA ALA A 297 -20.57 -13.35 -18.65
C ALA A 297 -19.67 -12.43 -17.81
N VAL A 298 -18.36 -12.44 -18.09
CA VAL A 298 -17.41 -11.55 -17.39
C VAL A 298 -17.82 -10.10 -17.53
N GLU A 299 -18.31 -9.70 -18.70
CA GLU A 299 -18.76 -8.35 -19.02
C GLU A 299 -19.94 -7.93 -18.13
N ASN A 300 -20.93 -8.80 -17.95
CA ASN A 300 -22.09 -8.52 -17.10
C ASN A 300 -21.74 -8.55 -15.60
N ILE A 301 -20.77 -9.37 -15.19
CA ILE A 301 -20.28 -9.38 -13.80
C ILE A 301 -19.53 -8.06 -13.50
N LEU A 302 -18.76 -7.57 -14.47
CA LEU A 302 -18.04 -6.29 -14.37
C LEU A 302 -18.99 -5.09 -14.20
N GLU A 303 -20.17 -5.13 -14.82
CA GLU A 303 -21.21 -4.10 -14.66
C GLU A 303 -21.76 -4.02 -13.23
N HIS A 304 -21.79 -5.14 -12.51
CA HIS A 304 -22.17 -5.19 -11.09
C HIS A 304 -21.00 -4.82 -10.18
N LEU A 305 -19.78 -5.16 -10.61
CA LEU A 305 -18.52 -4.85 -9.93
C LEU A 305 -17.81 -3.67 -10.60
N LYS A 306 -18.52 -2.54 -10.75
CA LYS A 306 -18.08 -1.29 -11.45
C LYS A 306 -16.73 -0.73 -11.00
N THR A 307 -16.15 -1.28 -9.93
CA THR A 307 -14.91 -0.87 -9.28
C THR A 307 -13.71 -1.74 -9.62
N VAL A 308 -13.90 -2.89 -10.29
CA VAL A 308 -12.87 -3.90 -10.58
C VAL A 308 -12.50 -3.88 -12.06
N ASN A 309 -11.22 -4.04 -12.40
CA ASN A 309 -10.81 -4.15 -13.80
C ASN A 309 -10.98 -5.58 -14.34
N LYS A 310 -11.12 -5.73 -15.67
CA LYS A 310 -11.42 -7.03 -16.30
C LYS A 310 -10.41 -8.12 -15.96
N LYS A 311 -9.12 -7.80 -15.92
CA LYS A 311 -8.05 -8.77 -15.63
C LYS A 311 -8.13 -9.28 -14.20
N GLN A 312 -8.27 -8.37 -13.24
CA GLN A 312 -8.42 -8.71 -11.82
C GLN A 312 -9.68 -9.54 -11.56
N LEU A 313 -10.79 -9.21 -12.21
CA LEU A 313 -12.01 -10.02 -12.13
C LEU A 313 -11.80 -11.44 -12.68
N GLN A 314 -11.05 -11.60 -13.77
CA GLN A 314 -10.74 -12.90 -14.33
C GLN A 314 -9.85 -13.74 -13.41
N ASP A 315 -8.87 -13.11 -12.75
CA ASP A 315 -8.01 -13.77 -11.77
C ASP A 315 -8.83 -14.25 -10.55
N TRP A 316 -9.73 -13.40 -10.03
CA TRP A 316 -10.64 -13.79 -8.94
C TRP A 316 -11.66 -14.86 -9.34
N LEU A 317 -12.22 -14.80 -10.54
CA LEU A 317 -13.12 -15.85 -11.03
C LEU A 317 -12.40 -17.19 -11.21
N LYS A 318 -11.11 -17.17 -11.57
CA LYS A 318 -10.29 -18.38 -11.62
C LYS A 318 -10.13 -19.00 -10.23
N ILE A 319 -9.79 -18.19 -9.22
CA ILE A 319 -9.67 -18.64 -7.82
C ILE A 319 -11.02 -19.17 -7.30
N ALA A 320 -12.13 -18.50 -7.62
CA ALA A 320 -13.48 -18.94 -7.23
C ALA A 320 -13.88 -20.30 -7.85
N VAL A 321 -13.40 -20.58 -9.07
CA VAL A 321 -13.63 -21.86 -9.76
C VAL A 321 -12.73 -22.96 -9.19
N GLU A 322 -11.46 -22.65 -8.91
CA GLU A 322 -10.50 -23.59 -8.31
C GLU A 322 -10.91 -23.98 -6.88
N SER A 323 -11.50 -23.07 -6.11
CA SER A 323 -12.07 -23.33 -4.79
C SER A 323 -13.44 -24.03 -4.80
N GLY A 324 -14.04 -24.25 -5.99
CA GLY A 324 -15.33 -24.94 -6.15
C GLY A 324 -16.57 -24.11 -5.79
N LYS A 325 -16.42 -22.84 -5.43
CA LYS A 325 -17.54 -21.93 -5.08
C LYS A 325 -18.28 -21.42 -6.32
N VAL A 326 -17.61 -21.35 -7.47
CA VAL A 326 -18.16 -20.90 -8.76
C VAL A 326 -17.96 -21.96 -9.82
N ILE A 327 -18.96 -22.16 -10.69
CA ILE A 327 -18.88 -23.06 -11.84
C ILE A 327 -18.68 -22.23 -13.11
N LYS A 328 -17.68 -22.59 -13.92
CA LYS A 328 -17.43 -22.02 -15.25
C LYS A 328 -18.05 -22.91 -16.33
N LEU A 329 -18.97 -22.36 -17.11
CA LEU A 329 -19.56 -22.98 -18.30
C LEU A 329 -18.73 -22.63 -19.53
N GLU A 330 -18.58 -23.53 -20.51
CA GLU A 330 -17.63 -23.33 -21.62
C GLU A 330 -18.24 -22.72 -22.89
N LYS A 331 -19.57 -22.84 -23.13
CA LYS A 331 -20.19 -22.46 -24.41
C LYS A 331 -21.63 -21.93 -24.24
N PRO A 332 -21.85 -20.59 -24.17
CA PRO A 332 -20.85 -19.52 -24.07
C PRO A 332 -20.19 -19.48 -22.68
N VAL A 333 -19.03 -18.82 -22.56
CA VAL A 333 -18.34 -18.71 -21.26
C VAL A 333 -19.17 -17.90 -20.28
N ARG A 334 -19.64 -18.54 -19.21
CA ARG A 334 -20.47 -17.96 -18.15
C ARG A 334 -20.07 -18.52 -16.80
N TYR A 335 -20.35 -17.77 -15.73
CA TYR A 335 -20.07 -18.16 -14.36
C TYR A 335 -21.36 -18.17 -13.55
N ILE A 336 -21.53 -19.16 -12.67
CA ILE A 336 -22.67 -19.29 -11.77
C ILE A 336 -22.18 -19.78 -10.40
N TRP A 337 -22.84 -19.36 -9.33
CA TRP A 337 -22.54 -19.82 -7.97
C TRP A 337 -22.89 -21.31 -7.80
N TYR A 338 -22.07 -22.05 -7.06
CA TYR A 338 -22.20 -23.50 -6.94
C TYR A 338 -23.53 -23.94 -6.32
N SER A 339 -23.98 -23.27 -5.25
CA SER A 339 -25.18 -23.69 -4.50
C SER A 339 -26.51 -23.46 -5.24
N THR A 340 -26.53 -22.54 -6.22
CA THR A 340 -27.71 -22.17 -7.02
C THR A 340 -27.78 -22.92 -8.35
N SER A 341 -26.73 -23.64 -8.71
CA SER A 341 -26.62 -24.34 -9.99
C SER A 341 -27.42 -25.64 -10.00
N LYS A 342 -28.30 -25.81 -11.00
CA LYS A 342 -28.95 -27.09 -11.33
C LYS A 342 -27.96 -28.15 -11.87
N TYR A 343 -26.69 -27.76 -12.07
CA TYR A 343 -25.61 -28.56 -12.65
C TYR A 343 -24.72 -29.20 -11.58
N LYS A 344 -25.31 -29.72 -10.50
CA LYS A 344 -24.58 -30.31 -9.34
C LYS A 344 -23.65 -31.50 -9.67
N TYR A 345 -23.62 -32.00 -10.92
CA TYR A 345 -22.78 -33.11 -11.33
C TYR A 345 -22.26 -32.95 -12.76
N VAL A 346 -21.12 -32.28 -12.94
CA VAL A 346 -20.20 -32.58 -14.06
C VAL A 346 -18.74 -32.41 -13.57
N SER A 347 -18.05 -33.55 -13.50
CA SER A 347 -16.58 -33.72 -13.57
C SER A 347 -15.71 -33.41 -12.34
N GLN A 348 -15.41 -34.47 -11.55
CA GLN A 348 -14.02 -34.74 -11.13
C GLN A 348 -13.62 -36.14 -11.62
N LYS A 349 -12.73 -36.21 -12.63
CA LYS A 349 -11.79 -37.33 -12.78
C LYS A 349 -10.37 -36.74 -12.84
N PRO A 350 -9.46 -37.17 -11.96
CA PRO A 350 -8.10 -36.65 -11.93
C PRO A 350 -7.29 -37.17 -13.13
N ARG A 351 -6.51 -36.29 -13.77
CA ARG A 351 -5.48 -36.68 -14.74
C ARG A 351 -4.33 -37.36 -14.00
N VAL A 352 -4.15 -38.66 -14.23
CA VAL A 352 -2.97 -39.41 -13.82
C VAL A 352 -1.80 -39.01 -14.73
N ASN A 353 -0.77 -38.38 -14.16
CA ASN A 353 0.52 -38.17 -14.82
C ASN A 353 1.24 -39.51 -14.97
N LYS A 354 1.54 -39.94 -16.19
CA LYS A 354 2.52 -41.00 -16.45
C LYS A 354 3.89 -40.39 -16.76
N PRO A 355 4.99 -40.96 -16.24
CA PRO A 355 6.33 -40.45 -16.47
C PRO A 355 6.78 -40.67 -17.92
N ARG A 356 7.56 -39.72 -18.42
CA ARG A 356 8.15 -39.72 -19.76
C ARG A 356 9.37 -40.64 -19.76
N THR A 357 9.22 -41.85 -20.27
CA THR A 357 10.34 -42.73 -20.64
C THR A 357 10.59 -42.65 -22.14
N THR A 358 11.84 -42.37 -22.48
CA THR A 358 12.42 -42.43 -23.82
C THR A 358 12.70 -43.89 -24.22
N ALA A 359 12.19 -44.36 -25.36
CA ALA A 359 12.82 -45.44 -26.13
C ALA A 359 12.23 -45.52 -27.55
N LYS A 360 13.12 -45.83 -28.49
CA LYS A 360 12.95 -45.92 -29.95
C LYS A 360 12.16 -47.17 -30.39
N THR A 361 11.86 -47.17 -31.70
CA THR A 361 11.91 -48.28 -32.69
C THR A 361 10.59 -48.96 -33.07
N SER A 362 10.11 -48.56 -34.27
CA SER A 362 9.82 -49.38 -35.46
C SER A 362 8.73 -50.48 -35.51
N SER A 363 7.96 -50.37 -36.60
CA SER A 363 7.53 -51.43 -37.53
C SER A 363 6.12 -52.03 -37.44
N GLN A 364 5.44 -51.92 -38.59
CA GLN A 364 4.52 -52.90 -39.22
C GLN A 364 3.15 -53.13 -38.55
N SER A 365 2.03 -53.40 -39.21
CA SER A 365 1.61 -53.50 -40.62
C SER A 365 0.06 -53.70 -40.55
N VAL A 366 -0.75 -53.01 -41.37
CA VAL A 366 -1.40 -53.52 -42.60
C VAL A 366 -2.70 -54.33 -42.37
N ILE A 367 -3.81 -53.81 -42.95
CA ILE A 367 -4.95 -54.53 -43.59
C ILE A 367 -6.04 -55.09 -42.65
N LYS A 368 -7.37 -54.98 -42.85
CA LYS A 368 -8.23 -54.85 -44.06
C LYS A 368 -9.67 -54.41 -43.67
N SER A 369 -10.32 -53.63 -44.55
CA SER A 369 -11.69 -53.81 -45.14
C SER A 369 -12.94 -54.01 -44.23
N LYS A 370 -14.16 -53.59 -44.54
CA LYS A 370 -14.85 -53.19 -45.81
C LYS A 370 -16.32 -52.80 -45.46
N LEU A 371 -16.90 -51.87 -46.26
CA LEU A 371 -18.31 -51.79 -46.72
C LEU A 371 -19.40 -51.51 -45.64
N ASN A 372 -20.53 -50.83 -45.87
CA ASN A 372 -21.21 -50.41 -47.10
C ASN A 372 -22.30 -49.35 -46.81
N VAL A 373 -22.54 -48.50 -47.82
CA VAL A 373 -23.85 -48.09 -48.39
C VAL A 373 -24.82 -47.14 -47.64
N ASN A 374 -25.18 -46.12 -48.43
CA ASN A 374 -26.22 -45.11 -48.35
C ASN A 374 -27.66 -45.67 -48.34
N GLU A 375 -28.61 -44.71 -48.27
CA GLU A 375 -30.06 -44.80 -48.54
C GLU A 375 -30.91 -45.35 -47.39
N GLU A 376 -32.14 -44.92 -47.16
CA GLU A 376 -32.92 -43.69 -47.36
C GLU A 376 -34.23 -43.98 -46.58
N ILE A 377 -35.18 -43.04 -46.58
CA ILE A 377 -36.62 -43.24 -46.28
C ILE A 377 -37.08 -43.16 -44.82
N THR A 378 -37.42 -41.92 -44.44
CA THR A 378 -38.72 -41.42 -43.96
C THR A 378 -39.72 -42.33 -43.20
N GLN A 379 -40.04 -41.84 -42.00
CA GLN A 379 -41.37 -41.55 -41.43
C GLN A 379 -42.26 -42.61 -40.73
N LEU A 380 -42.82 -42.10 -39.61
CA LEU A 380 -44.09 -42.41 -38.91
C LEU A 380 -44.10 -43.58 -37.91
N SER A 381 -44.22 -43.29 -36.62
CA SER A 381 -45.50 -43.03 -35.95
C SER A 381 -45.34 -42.87 -34.42
N LEU A 382 -46.07 -41.89 -33.85
CA LEU A 382 -46.83 -41.91 -32.57
C LEU A 382 -46.16 -42.66 -31.39
N ILE A 383 -45.74 -42.04 -30.28
CA ILE A 383 -46.42 -41.11 -29.33
C ILE A 383 -45.34 -40.32 -28.60
#